data_AF-A0A1E5L2E1-F1
#
_entry.id   AF-A0A1E5L2E1-F1
#
_cell.length_a   1.000
_cell.length_b   1.000
_cell.length_c   1.000
_cell.angle_alpha   90.00
_cell.angle_beta   90.00
_cell.angle_gamma   90.00
#
_symmetry.space_group_name_H-M   'P 1'
#
loop_
_entity.id
_entity.type
_entity.pdbx_description
1 polymer ?
#
loop_
_entity_poly.entity_id
_entity_poly.type
_entity_poly.pdbx_seq_one_letter_code
_entity_poly.pdbx_strand_id
1 'polypeptide(L)'
;MVNRFSYVLVLGLIMIVISACGVDVDAVKQKVEKQVEETLNNKINELVNQEATKFSSNPMEYIKNHQDLYNELVKESNGSIEYFVNEIKNSKENGLKEWILAKAAQDILGKQGIKEEWATGKEWLEKYEQLNKQP
;
A
#
# COMPACT_ATOMS: atom_id res chain seq x y z
N MET A 1 2.38 -50.66 -14.09
CA MET A 1 2.38 -49.76 -15.26
C MET A 1 1.22 -48.80 -15.07
N VAL A 2 1.47 -47.62 -14.48
CA VAL A 2 0.39 -46.69 -14.11
C VAL A 2 -0.09 -45.99 -15.39
N ASN A 3 -1.38 -46.12 -15.68
CA ASN A 3 -2.00 -45.71 -16.94
C ASN A 3 -1.89 -44.19 -17.12
N ARG A 4 -0.94 -43.75 -17.97
CA ARG A 4 -0.70 -42.33 -18.29
C ARG A 4 -1.93 -41.65 -18.88
N PHE A 5 -2.84 -42.41 -19.48
CA PHE A 5 -4.11 -41.93 -20.01
C PHE A 5 -5.15 -41.56 -18.93
N SER A 6 -5.09 -42.15 -17.73
CA SER A 6 -6.00 -41.78 -16.63
C SER A 6 -5.71 -40.39 -16.05
N TYR A 7 -4.43 -40.00 -15.98
CA TYR A 7 -4.04 -38.70 -15.42
C TYR A 7 -4.42 -37.53 -16.34
N VAL A 8 -4.35 -37.73 -17.66
CA VAL A 8 -4.73 -36.70 -18.65
C VAL A 8 -6.25 -36.45 -18.63
N LEU A 9 -7.05 -37.50 -18.43
CA LEU A 9 -8.51 -37.37 -18.29
C LEU A 9 -8.93 -36.70 -16.98
N VAL A 10 -8.23 -36.98 -15.87
CA VAL A 10 -8.53 -36.36 -14.56
C VAL A 10 -8.07 -34.88 -14.52
N LEU A 11 -6.92 -34.54 -15.10
CA LEU A 11 -6.48 -33.14 -15.21
C LEU A 11 -7.34 -32.32 -16.19
N GLY A 12 -7.79 -32.93 -17.29
CA GLY A 12 -8.70 -32.29 -18.25
C GLY A 12 -10.09 -32.02 -17.65
N LEU A 13 -10.60 -32.91 -16.81
CA LEU A 13 -11.88 -32.71 -16.12
C LEU A 13 -11.81 -31.61 -15.04
N ILE A 14 -10.68 -31.46 -14.34
CA ILE A 14 -10.49 -30.41 -13.32
C ILE A 14 -10.47 -29.01 -13.95
N MET A 15 -9.96 -28.85 -15.18
CA MET A 15 -10.01 -27.54 -15.88
C MET A 15 -11.41 -27.14 -16.35
N ILE A 16 -12.33 -28.09 -16.57
CA ILE A 16 -13.67 -27.79 -17.11
C ILE A 16 -14.65 -27.35 -15.99
N VAL A 17 -14.39 -27.67 -14.72
CA VAL A 17 -15.30 -27.33 -13.61
C VAL A 17 -15.23 -25.85 -13.20
N ILE A 18 -14.19 -25.11 -13.58
CA ILE A 18 -14.05 -23.68 -13.23
C ILE A 18 -14.91 -22.80 -14.16
N SER A 19 -15.41 -23.33 -15.28
CA SER A 19 -16.12 -22.55 -16.29
C SER A 19 -17.62 -22.30 -15.99
N ALA A 20 -18.13 -22.76 -14.84
CA ALA A 20 -19.56 -22.69 -14.51
C ALA A 20 -19.95 -21.64 -13.45
N CYS A 21 -19.00 -20.89 -12.90
CA CYS A 21 -19.30 -19.67 -12.15
C CYS A 21 -18.69 -18.51 -12.96
N GLY A 22 -19.54 -17.65 -13.53
CA GLY A 22 -19.12 -16.36 -14.08
C GLY A 22 -18.65 -15.47 -12.93
N VAL A 23 -17.47 -15.75 -12.40
CA VAL A 23 -16.79 -14.87 -11.45
C VAL A 23 -16.35 -13.66 -12.26
N ASP A 24 -17.01 -12.55 -11.99
CA ASP A 24 -16.58 -11.26 -12.50
C ASP A 24 -15.26 -10.90 -11.82
N VAL A 25 -14.16 -11.17 -12.53
CA VAL A 25 -12.79 -10.98 -12.06
C VAL A 25 -12.54 -9.50 -11.70
N ASP A 26 -13.18 -8.57 -12.43
CA ASP A 26 -13.03 -7.14 -12.20
C ASP A 26 -13.74 -6.73 -10.88
N ALA A 27 -14.93 -7.26 -10.62
CA ALA A 27 -15.62 -7.03 -9.36
C ALA A 27 -14.85 -7.61 -8.15
N VAL A 28 -14.22 -8.77 -8.31
CA VAL A 28 -13.35 -9.35 -7.27
C VAL A 28 -12.12 -8.49 -7.04
N LYS A 29 -11.46 -8.03 -8.11
CA LYS A 29 -10.28 -7.17 -8.02
C LYS A 29 -10.59 -5.86 -7.30
N GLN A 30 -11.67 -5.18 -7.70
CA GLN A 30 -12.12 -3.93 -7.06
C GLN A 30 -12.40 -4.14 -5.57
N LYS A 31 -13.03 -5.26 -5.20
CA LYS A 31 -13.31 -5.59 -3.80
C LYS A 31 -12.03 -5.77 -2.99
N VAL A 32 -11.05 -6.47 -3.55
CA VAL A 32 -9.74 -6.68 -2.90
C VAL A 32 -8.99 -5.36 -2.73
N GLU A 33 -8.93 -4.53 -3.78
CA GLU A 33 -8.29 -3.21 -3.73
C GLU A 33 -8.91 -2.33 -2.65
N LYS A 34 -10.25 -2.25 -2.62
CA LYS A 34 -10.96 -1.49 -1.58
C LYS A 34 -10.66 -2.00 -0.17
N GLN A 35 -10.58 -3.32 0.02
CA GLN A 35 -10.27 -3.91 1.32
C GLN A 35 -8.83 -3.57 1.76
N VAL A 36 -7.88 -3.55 0.82
CA VAL A 36 -6.50 -3.12 1.08
C VAL A 36 -6.48 -1.65 1.47
N GLU A 37 -7.14 -0.76 0.72
CA GLU A 37 -7.23 0.67 1.02
C GLU A 37 -7.85 0.93 2.40
N GLU A 38 -8.92 0.22 2.76
CA GLU A 38 -9.55 0.32 4.08
C GLU A 38 -8.60 -0.11 5.19
N THR A 39 -7.86 -1.21 4.98
CA THR A 39 -6.87 -1.70 5.94
C THR A 39 -5.76 -0.66 6.15
N LEU A 40 -5.21 -0.12 5.06
CA LEU A 40 -4.17 0.91 5.12
C LEU A 40 -4.68 2.20 5.79
N ASN A 41 -5.92 2.60 5.50
CA ASN A 41 -6.58 3.74 6.13
C ASN A 41 -6.73 3.55 7.64
N ASN A 42 -7.14 2.36 8.08
CA ASN A 42 -7.28 2.05 9.50
C ASN A 42 -5.92 2.13 10.20
N LYS A 43 -4.84 1.60 9.60
CA LYS A 43 -3.51 1.63 10.20
C LYS A 43 -2.92 3.02 10.30
N ILE A 44 -3.05 3.84 9.25
CA ILE A 44 -2.58 5.22 9.33
C ILE A 44 -3.37 6.00 10.37
N ASN A 45 -4.69 5.82 10.43
CA ASN A 45 -5.54 6.48 11.44
C ASN A 45 -5.18 6.02 12.85
N GLU A 46 -4.92 4.73 13.04
CA GLU A 46 -4.46 4.20 14.32
C GLU A 46 -3.13 4.83 14.71
N LEU A 47 -2.18 4.97 13.78
CA LEU A 47 -0.84 5.51 14.06
C LEU A 47 -0.87 7.00 14.43
N VAL A 48 -1.72 7.81 13.78
CA VAL A 48 -1.80 9.26 14.05
C VAL A 48 -2.62 9.60 15.30
N ASN A 49 -3.47 8.70 15.78
CA ASN A 49 -4.36 8.95 16.91
C ASN A 49 -3.88 8.38 18.26
N GLN A 50 -2.66 7.84 18.32
CA GLN A 50 -2.09 7.26 19.55
C GLN A 50 -1.87 8.31 20.64
N GLU A 51 -2.48 8.10 21.81
CA GLU A 51 -2.35 8.99 22.98
C GLU A 51 -0.89 9.21 23.40
N ALA A 52 -0.05 8.19 23.28
CA ALA A 52 1.36 8.23 23.70
C ALA A 52 2.20 9.28 22.95
N THR A 53 1.76 9.70 21.76
CA THR A 53 2.51 10.60 20.87
C THR A 53 1.79 11.90 20.57
N LYS A 54 0.54 12.10 21.03
CA LYS A 54 -0.30 13.28 20.74
C LYS A 54 0.33 14.65 21.03
N PHE A 55 1.40 14.72 21.81
CA PHE A 55 2.10 15.97 22.14
C PHE A 55 3.45 16.14 21.43
N SER A 56 3.88 15.15 20.65
CA SER A 56 5.11 15.26 19.88
C SER A 56 4.92 16.15 18.66
N SER A 57 5.83 17.10 18.47
CA SER A 57 5.97 17.89 17.24
C SER A 57 6.82 17.19 16.18
N ASN A 58 7.36 16.00 16.48
CA ASN A 58 8.21 15.24 15.58
C ASN A 58 7.46 14.03 15.02
N PRO A 59 7.08 14.03 13.72
CA PRO A 59 6.40 12.91 13.08
C PRO A 59 7.11 11.57 13.22
N MET A 60 8.45 11.57 13.32
CA MET A 60 9.23 10.34 13.49
C MET A 60 8.98 9.66 14.83
N GLU A 61 8.59 10.39 15.88
CA GLU A 61 8.29 9.78 17.18
C GLU A 61 7.01 8.93 17.14
N TYR A 62 6.04 9.29 16.30
CA TYR A 62 4.85 8.48 16.05
C TYR A 62 5.23 7.13 15.43
N ILE A 63 6.15 7.13 14.46
CA ILE A 63 6.66 5.90 13.85
C ILE A 63 7.47 5.09 14.87
N LYS A 64 8.41 5.72 15.57
CA LYS A 64 9.33 5.03 16.49
C LYS A 64 8.60 4.34 17.65
N ASN A 65 7.56 4.98 18.19
CA ASN A 65 6.78 4.44 19.30
C ASN A 65 5.77 3.37 18.86
N HIS A 66 5.46 3.31 17.56
CA HIS A 66 4.50 2.36 16.97
C HIS A 66 5.11 1.67 15.74
N GLN A 67 6.37 1.24 15.86
CA GLN A 67 7.15 0.72 14.74
C GLN A 67 6.49 -0.51 14.09
N ASP A 68 5.87 -1.38 14.88
CA ASP A 68 5.19 -2.57 14.36
C ASP A 68 4.01 -2.19 13.46
N LEU A 69 3.17 -1.25 13.90
CA LEU A 69 2.05 -0.73 13.11
C LEU A 69 2.53 -0.06 11.81
N TYR A 70 3.63 0.69 11.89
CA TYR A 70 4.25 1.28 10.71
C TYR A 70 4.80 0.22 9.73
N ASN A 71 5.47 -0.80 10.24
CA ASN A 71 5.99 -1.90 9.43
C ASN A 71 4.86 -2.67 8.75
N GLU A 72 3.74 -2.86 9.43
CA GLU A 72 2.54 -3.47 8.86
C GLU A 72 1.92 -2.61 7.77
N LEU A 73 1.81 -1.29 7.97
CA LEU A 73 1.35 -0.34 6.95
C LEU A 73 2.18 -0.46 5.67
N VAL A 74 3.52 -0.50 5.80
CA VAL A 74 4.43 -0.67 4.67
C VAL A 74 4.27 -2.05 4.03
N LYS A 75 4.17 -3.11 4.82
CA LYS A 75 4.04 -4.49 4.33
C LYS A 75 2.73 -4.72 3.57
N GLU A 76 1.61 -4.24 4.10
CA GLU A 76 0.26 -4.46 3.54
C GLU A 76 0.00 -3.66 2.26
N SER A 77 0.79 -2.63 2.01
CA SER A 77 0.81 -1.96 0.71
C SER A 77 1.30 -2.89 -0.42
N ASN A 78 1.85 -4.06 -0.07
CA ASN A 78 2.48 -5.01 -0.99
C ASN A 78 3.53 -4.36 -1.91
N GLY A 79 4.21 -3.32 -1.41
CA GLY A 79 5.20 -2.56 -2.18
C GLY A 79 4.59 -1.60 -3.21
N SER A 80 3.27 -1.41 -3.22
CA SER A 80 2.63 -0.35 -4.01
C SER A 80 2.65 0.97 -3.26
N ILE A 81 3.04 2.03 -3.95
CA ILE A 81 3.02 3.40 -3.41
C ILE A 81 1.82 4.21 -3.88
N GLU A 82 1.02 3.70 -4.80
CA GLU A 82 -0.05 4.44 -5.47
C GLU A 82 -1.11 4.93 -4.47
N TYR A 83 -1.49 4.08 -3.51
CA TYR A 83 -2.38 4.47 -2.44
C TYR A 83 -1.85 5.67 -1.64
N PHE A 84 -0.58 5.64 -1.23
CA PHE A 84 0.02 6.73 -0.45
C PHE A 84 0.10 8.03 -1.26
N VAL A 85 0.50 7.93 -2.53
CA VAL A 85 0.55 9.06 -3.46
C VAL A 85 -0.83 9.68 -3.63
N ASN A 86 -1.86 8.86 -3.85
CA ASN A 86 -3.24 9.32 -4.03
C ASN A 86 -3.80 9.97 -2.76
N GLU A 87 -3.57 9.38 -1.59
CA GLU A 87 -3.98 9.96 -0.31
C GLU A 87 -3.33 11.32 -0.05
N ILE A 88 -2.01 11.44 -0.28
CA ILE A 88 -1.31 12.72 -0.14
C ILE A 88 -1.87 13.72 -1.15
N LYS A 89 -2.05 13.32 -2.41
CA LYS A 89 -2.53 14.20 -3.48
C LYS A 89 -3.92 14.75 -3.21
N ASN A 90 -4.83 13.89 -2.76
CA ASN A 90 -6.24 14.23 -2.52
C ASN A 90 -6.48 14.95 -1.19
N SER A 91 -5.56 14.85 -0.23
CA SER A 91 -5.66 15.60 1.03
C SER A 91 -5.54 17.11 0.80
N LYS A 92 -6.31 17.90 1.55
CA LYS A 92 -6.10 19.36 1.63
C LYS A 92 -5.11 19.75 2.71
N GLU A 93 -4.81 18.80 3.60
CA GLU A 93 -3.91 18.98 4.71
C GLU A 93 -2.46 18.75 4.28
N ASN A 94 -1.53 19.12 5.16
CA ASN A 94 -0.10 18.89 4.99
C ASN A 94 0.53 18.57 6.35
N GLY A 95 -0.17 17.75 7.14
CA GLY A 95 0.13 17.48 8.53
C GLY A 95 0.80 16.14 8.75
N LEU A 96 0.64 15.62 9.97
CA LEU A 96 1.23 14.36 10.41
C LEU A 96 0.86 13.18 9.51
N LYS A 97 -0.41 13.05 9.13
CA LYS A 97 -0.90 11.97 8.25
C LYS A 97 -0.14 11.98 6.92
N GLU A 98 -0.12 13.12 6.23
CA GLU A 98 0.55 13.24 4.93
C GLU A 98 2.05 13.00 5.03
N TRP A 99 2.68 13.46 6.11
CA TRP A 99 4.10 13.22 6.35
C TRP A 99 4.42 11.73 6.50
N ILE A 100 3.63 10.99 7.29
CA ILE A 100 3.83 9.53 7.47
C ILE A 100 3.57 8.76 6.18
N LEU A 101 2.52 9.13 5.43
CA LEU A 101 2.24 8.52 4.12
C LEU A 101 3.42 8.72 3.15
N ALA A 102 4.00 9.92 3.11
CA ALA A 102 5.18 10.21 2.30
C ALA A 102 6.40 9.40 2.76
N LYS A 103 6.60 9.28 4.07
CA LYS A 103 7.66 8.45 4.65
C LYS A 103 7.49 6.98 4.27
N ALA A 104 6.27 6.43 4.33
CA ALA A 104 5.97 5.06 3.90
C ALA A 104 6.27 4.84 2.41
N ALA A 105 5.84 5.77 1.55
CA ALA A 105 6.14 5.70 0.13
C ALA A 105 7.65 5.79 -0.17
N GLN A 106 8.37 6.67 0.55
CA GLN A 106 9.83 6.78 0.47
C GLN A 106 10.52 5.46 0.85
N ASP A 107 10.07 4.79 1.91
CA ASP A 107 10.68 3.54 2.39
C ASP A 107 10.44 2.37 1.43
N ILE A 108 9.29 2.34 0.75
CA ILE A 108 9.00 1.37 -0.30
C ILE A 108 9.90 1.59 -1.53
N LEU A 109 10.08 2.85 -1.96
CA LEU A 109 10.98 3.17 -3.06
C LEU A 109 12.45 2.87 -2.75
N GLY A 110 12.84 2.93 -1.46
CA GLY A 110 14.19 2.64 -1.00
C GLY A 110 15.23 3.47 -1.74
N LYS A 111 16.16 2.81 -2.44
CA LYS A 111 17.25 3.48 -3.18
C LYS A 111 16.78 4.27 -4.41
N GLN A 112 15.58 3.98 -4.91
CA GLN A 112 14.97 4.69 -6.05
C GLN A 112 14.12 5.89 -5.58
N GLY A 113 14.03 6.13 -4.27
CA GLY A 113 13.26 7.22 -3.70
C GLY A 113 13.90 8.59 -3.90
N ILE A 114 13.23 9.61 -3.38
CA ILE A 114 13.66 11.00 -3.40
C ILE A 114 14.92 11.15 -2.56
N LYS A 115 15.95 11.79 -3.13
CA LYS A 115 17.25 11.97 -2.48
C LYS A 115 17.35 13.33 -1.78
N GLU A 116 16.62 14.30 -2.29
CA GLU A 116 16.52 15.63 -1.73
C GLU A 116 15.73 15.59 -0.42
N GLU A 117 16.09 16.48 0.50
CA GLU A 117 15.31 16.70 1.70
C GLU A 117 13.91 17.24 1.37
N TRP A 118 12.94 16.86 2.20
CA TRP A 118 11.55 17.30 2.18
C TRP A 118 11.07 17.43 3.62
N ALA A 119 10.33 18.49 3.92
CA ALA A 119 9.82 18.76 5.26
C ALA A 119 8.38 18.26 5.43
N THR A 120 7.62 18.14 4.33
CA THR A 120 6.20 17.77 4.38
C THR A 120 5.85 16.71 3.34
N GLY A 121 4.69 16.05 3.54
CA GLY A 121 4.21 15.06 2.57
C GLY A 121 3.95 15.66 1.19
N LYS A 122 3.47 16.91 1.13
CA LYS A 122 3.27 17.64 -0.13
C LYS A 122 4.57 17.93 -0.86
N GLU A 123 5.61 18.40 -0.15
CA GLU A 123 6.93 18.61 -0.76
C GLU A 123 7.53 17.31 -1.30
N TRP A 124 7.35 16.20 -0.57
CA TRP A 124 7.76 14.87 -1.06
C TRP A 124 7.00 14.50 -2.34
N LEU A 125 5.68 14.70 -2.38
CA LEU A 125 4.84 14.40 -3.55
C LEU A 125 5.28 15.22 -4.77
N GLU A 126 5.56 16.51 -4.60
CA GLU A 126 6.04 17.36 -5.69
C GLU A 126 7.33 16.82 -6.31
N LYS A 127 8.29 16.42 -5.47
CA LYS A 127 9.56 15.81 -5.92
C LYS A 127 9.33 14.45 -6.59
N TYR A 128 8.44 13.63 -6.04
CA TYR A 128 8.04 12.36 -6.63
C TYR A 128 7.42 12.53 -8.01
N GLU A 129 6.51 13.48 -8.17
CA GLU A 129 5.94 13.76 -9.49
C GLU A 129 7.00 14.30 -10.47
N GLN A 130 7.95 15.12 -10.02
CA GLN A 130 9.04 15.60 -10.87
C GLN A 130 9.96 14.47 -11.34
N LEU A 131 10.32 13.56 -10.44
CA LEU A 131 11.13 12.38 -10.76
C LEU A 131 10.46 11.50 -11.83
N ASN A 132 9.15 11.30 -11.72
CA ASN A 132 8.39 10.45 -12.65
C ASN A 132 7.87 11.17 -13.90
N LYS A 133 8.08 12.50 -14.00
CA LYS A 133 7.80 13.29 -15.22
C LYS A 133 9.00 13.35 -16.17
N GLN A 134 10.15 12.76 -15.81
CA GLN A 134 11.30 12.70 -16.71
C GLN A 134 11.05 11.66 -17.83
N PRO A 135 11.28 12.01 -19.11
CA PRO A 135 11.03 11.13 -20.26
C PRO A 135 11.93 9.89 -20.29
#